data_AF-A0A7J7QAV7-F1
#
_entry.id   AF-A0A7J7QAV7-F1
#
_cell.length_a   1.000
_cell.length_b   1.000
_cell.length_c   1.000
_cell.angle_alpha   90.00
_cell.angle_beta   90.00
_cell.angle_gamma   90.00
#
_symmetry.space_group_name_H-M   'P 1'
#
loop_
_entity.id
_entity.type
_entity.pdbx_description
1 polymer ?
#
loop_
_entity_poly.entity_id
_entity_poly.type
_entity_poly.pdbx_seq_one_letter_code
_entity_poly.pdbx_strand_id
1 'polypeptide(L)'
;MNRVFGQVVDAQLQANELEYATKYYAAILARSTGKDLATCQKEYLSRKRYFSVKEAYEEGLVDKLVPGYKMNRFRKIAKDAMHGGRAVAGASGCSCKAAGA
;
A
#
# COMPACT_ATOMS: atom_id res chain seq x y z
N MET A 1 -12.80 -43.13 1.37
CA MET A 1 -12.28 -42.00 0.57
C MET A 1 -10.84 -41.74 0.99
N ASN A 2 -9.87 -42.50 0.46
CA ASN A 2 -8.45 -42.32 0.79
C ASN A 2 -7.85 -41.28 -0.17
N ARG A 3 -7.84 -40.00 0.23
CA ARG A 3 -7.00 -39.00 -0.43
C ARG A 3 -5.58 -39.23 0.08
N VAL A 4 -4.85 -40.14 -0.57
CA VAL A 4 -3.45 -40.40 -0.22
C VAL A 4 -2.66 -39.17 -0.64
N PHE A 5 -2.30 -38.33 0.34
CA PHE A 5 -1.36 -37.23 0.20
C PHE A 5 0.03 -37.81 -0.12
N GLY A 6 0.31 -38.18 -1.37
CA GLY A 6 1.64 -38.60 -1.83
C GLY A 6 2.28 -39.77 -1.06
N GLN A 7 3.54 -40.08 -1.37
CA GLN A 7 4.34 -40.97 -0.51
C GLN A 7 4.77 -40.20 0.76
N VAL A 8 5.06 -40.91 1.85
CA VAL A 8 5.56 -40.30 3.10
C VAL A 8 6.82 -39.45 2.86
N VAL A 9 7.64 -39.86 1.88
CA VAL A 9 8.83 -39.13 1.45
C VAL A 9 8.47 -37.77 0.83
N ASP A 10 7.42 -37.71 0.01
CA ASP A 10 6.96 -36.46 -0.61
C ASP A 10 6.41 -35.50 0.43
N ALA A 11 5.67 -36.02 1.42
CA ALA A 11 5.17 -35.21 2.54
C ALA A 11 6.32 -34.59 3.35
N GLN A 12 7.39 -35.35 3.60
CA GLN A 12 8.58 -34.84 4.29
C GLN A 12 9.32 -33.80 3.44
N LEU A 13 9.46 -34.01 2.13
CA LEU A 13 10.09 -33.06 1.23
C LEU A 13 9.31 -31.74 1.21
N GLN A 14 7.98 -31.81 1.07
CA GLN A 14 7.11 -30.65 1.11
C GLN A 14 7.17 -29.92 2.46
N ALA A 15 7.26 -30.64 3.57
CA ALA A 15 7.43 -30.03 4.88
C ALA A 15 8.74 -29.24 4.98
N ASN A 16 9.84 -29.82 4.51
CA ASN A 16 11.16 -29.16 4.49
C ASN A 16 11.15 -27.91 3.60
N GLU A 17 10.52 -27.99 2.43
CA GLU A 17 10.37 -26.85 1.51
C GLU A 17 9.52 -25.73 2.12
N LEU A 18 8.45 -26.08 2.83
CA LEU A 18 7.58 -25.12 3.50
C LEU A 18 8.31 -24.38 4.61
N GLU A 19 9.14 -25.08 5.40
CA GLU A 19 10.01 -24.45 6.40
C GLU A 19 11.03 -23.51 5.77
N TYR A 20 11.66 -23.91 4.66
CA TYR A 20 12.63 -23.08 3.94
C TYR A 20 11.96 -21.82 3.38
N ALA A 21 10.81 -21.97 2.72
CA ALA A 21 10.03 -20.86 2.18
C ALA A 21 9.63 -19.87 3.29
N THR A 22 9.18 -20.37 4.44
CA THR A 22 8.81 -19.52 5.59
C THR A 22 10.00 -18.68 6.08
N LYS A 23 11.18 -19.29 6.21
CA LYS A 23 12.41 -18.57 6.59
C LYS A 23 12.83 -17.56 5.53
N TYR A 24 12.69 -17.90 4.26
CA TYR A 24 13.02 -17.03 3.13
C TYR A 24 12.16 -15.76 3.11
N TYR A 25 10.84 -15.89 3.25
CA TYR A 25 9.94 -14.74 3.30
C TYR A 25 10.17 -13.88 4.56
N ALA A 26 10.50 -14.50 5.70
CA ALA A 26 10.89 -13.75 6.90
C ALA A 26 12.13 -12.88 6.66
N ALA A 27 13.12 -13.41 5.94
CA ALA A 27 14.34 -12.67 5.62
C ALA A 27 14.09 -11.50 4.67
N ILE A 28 13.16 -11.63 3.71
CA ILE A 28 12.73 -10.51 2.87
C ILE A 28 12.11 -9.41 3.73
N LEU A 29 11.19 -9.77 4.63
CA LEU A 29 10.51 -8.80 5.51
C LEU A 29 11.48 -8.07 6.44
N ALA A 30 12.45 -8.79 7.01
CA ALA A 30 13.47 -8.19 7.87
C ALA A 30 14.34 -7.19 7.10
N ARG A 31 14.74 -7.53 5.86
CA ARG A 31 15.51 -6.61 5.01
C ARG A 31 14.73 -5.37 4.61
N SER A 32 13.43 -5.49 4.36
CA SER A 32 12.60 -4.34 3.95
C SER A 32 12.23 -3.44 5.13
N THR A 33 11.99 -4.00 6.31
CA THR A 33 11.53 -3.24 7.50
C THR A 33 12.67 -2.83 8.43
N GLY A 34 13.86 -3.43 8.28
CA GLY A 34 14.99 -3.22 9.18
C GLY A 34 14.84 -3.88 10.56
N LYS A 35 13.81 -4.71 10.77
CA LYS A 35 13.54 -5.40 12.02
C LYS A 35 14.30 -6.72 12.13
N ASP A 36 14.42 -7.24 13.35
CA ASP A 36 15.07 -8.51 13.61
C ASP A 36 14.30 -9.71 13.01
N LEU A 37 15.05 -10.71 12.54
CA LEU A 37 14.53 -11.91 11.88
C LEU A 37 13.59 -12.71 12.79
N ALA A 38 13.88 -12.79 14.10
CA ALA A 38 13.07 -13.56 15.04
C ALA A 38 11.71 -12.90 15.28
N THR A 39 11.67 -11.56 15.29
CA THR A 39 10.42 -10.78 15.38
C THR A 39 9.59 -10.96 14.12
N CYS A 40 10.22 -10.93 12.94
CA CYS A 40 9.54 -11.15 11.67
C CYS A 40 8.84 -12.53 11.59
N GLN A 41 9.51 -13.58 12.05
CA GLN A 41 8.96 -14.95 12.06
C GLN A 41 7.80 -15.12 13.04
N LYS A 42 7.96 -14.62 14.26
CA LYS A 42 6.94 -14.81 15.31
C LYS A 42 5.69 -13.96 15.06
N GLU A 43 5.88 -12.72 14.64
CA GLU A 43 4.81 -11.72 14.71
C GLU A 43 4.04 -11.53 13.41
N TYR A 44 4.66 -11.80 12.25
CA TYR A 44 4.01 -11.60 10.94
C TYR A 44 3.63 -12.91 10.24
N LEU A 45 4.37 -13.99 10.46
CA LEU A 45 4.20 -15.25 9.73
C LEU A 45 3.34 -16.29 10.47
N SER A 46 3.20 -16.17 11.79
CA SER A 46 2.42 -17.12 12.60
C SER A 46 0.92 -17.03 12.33
N ARG A 47 0.37 -15.82 12.16
CA ARG A 47 -1.03 -15.56 11.83
C ARG A 47 -1.16 -14.34 10.92
N LYS A 48 -2.26 -14.29 10.16
CA LYS A 48 -2.60 -13.14 9.33
C LYS A 48 -2.81 -11.92 10.22
N ARG A 49 -1.93 -10.93 10.09
CA ARG A 49 -2.03 -9.63 10.76
C ARG A 49 -2.42 -8.57 9.73
N TYR A 50 -3.42 -7.77 10.08
CA TYR A 50 -3.82 -6.60 9.29
C TYR A 50 -3.27 -5.35 9.95
N PHE A 51 -2.82 -4.39 9.14
CA PHE A 51 -2.27 -3.13 9.60
C PHE A 51 -3.17 -1.98 9.16
N SER A 52 -3.43 -1.04 10.06
CA SER A 52 -3.89 0.28 9.65
C SER A 52 -2.76 1.04 8.95
N VAL A 53 -3.09 2.08 8.20
CA VAL A 53 -2.10 2.84 7.41
C VAL A 53 -1.05 3.51 8.32
N LYS A 54 -1.42 3.88 9.55
CA LYS A 54 -0.51 4.48 10.53
C LYS A 54 0.46 3.44 11.09
N GLU A 55 -0.06 2.29 11.51
CA GLU A 55 0.77 1.18 12.00
C GLU A 55 1.73 0.71 10.90
N ALA A 56 1.29 0.60 9.65
CA ALA A 56 2.16 0.19 8.56
C ALA A 56 3.35 1.16 8.32
N TYR A 57 3.17 2.45 8.61
CA TYR A 57 4.25 3.44 8.54
C TYR A 57 5.24 3.27 9.68
N GLU A 58 4.74 3.09 10.91
CA GLU A 58 5.58 2.85 12.10
C GLU A 58 6.39 1.55 11.98
N GLU A 59 5.77 0.54 11.37
CA GLU A 59 6.37 -0.76 11.13
C GLU A 59 7.42 -0.76 10.01
N GLY A 60 7.59 0.36 9.30
CA GLY A 60 8.52 0.49 8.18
C GLY A 60 8.08 -0.27 6.93
N LEU A 61 6.80 -0.63 6.82
CA LEU A 61 6.24 -1.26 5.62
C LEU A 61 5.88 -0.24 4.54
N VAL A 62 5.68 1.03 4.93
CA VAL A 62 5.27 2.12 4.03
C VAL A 62 6.15 3.34 4.28
N ASP A 63 6.79 3.86 3.22
CA ASP A 63 7.71 4.99 3.33
C ASP A 63 7.03 6.35 3.50
N LYS A 64 5.88 6.57 2.86
CA LYS A 64 5.18 7.87 2.85
C LYS A 64 3.67 7.70 2.77
N LEU A 65 2.95 8.42 3.62
CA LEU A 65 1.51 8.63 3.46
C LEU A 65 1.29 9.82 2.52
N VAL A 66 0.60 9.60 1.39
CA VAL A 66 0.22 10.67 0.45
C VAL A 66 -1.24 11.07 0.68
N PRO A 67 -1.53 12.12 1.47
CA PRO A 67 -2.89 12.62 1.64
C PRO A 67 -3.34 13.31 0.34
N GLY A 68 -4.34 12.75 -0.34
CA GLY A 68 -4.91 13.33 -1.56
C GLY A 68 -4.95 12.40 -2.76
N TYR A 69 -4.29 11.24 -2.69
CA TYR A 69 -4.49 10.15 -3.65
C TYR A 69 -5.79 9.41 -3.34
N LYS A 70 -6.92 10.12 -3.45
CA LYS A 70 -8.24 9.47 -3.47
C LYS A 70 -8.24 8.58 -4.71
N MET A 71 -8.00 7.29 -4.50
CA MET A 71 -8.15 6.27 -5.53
C MET A 71 -9.57 6.37 -6.08
N ASN A 72 -9.64 7.00 -7.25
CA ASN A 72 -10.55 6.78 -8.35
C ASN A 72 -10.03 7.71 -9.46
N ARG A 73 -9.06 7.24 -10.28
CA ARG A 73 -8.74 7.93 -11.56
C ARG A 73 -10.03 8.22 -12.35
N PHE A 74 -11.01 7.32 -12.27
CA PHE A 74 -12.36 7.50 -12.79
C PHE A 74 -13.11 8.72 -12.21
N ARG A 75 -13.01 8.97 -10.90
CA ARG A 75 -13.64 10.16 -10.28
C ARG A 75 -12.88 11.45 -10.59
N LYS A 76 -11.56 11.39 -10.83
CA LYS A 76 -10.79 12.57 -11.24
C LYS A 76 -11.21 13.05 -12.63
N ILE A 77 -11.35 12.13 -13.60
CA ILE A 77 -11.89 12.46 -14.94
C ILE A 77 -13.32 13.01 -14.84
N ALA A 78 -14.19 12.40 -14.02
CA ALA A 78 -15.54 12.92 -13.80
C ALA A 78 -15.55 14.31 -13.12
N LYS A 79 -14.62 14.55 -12.17
CA LYS A 79 -14.49 15.85 -11.49
C LYS A 79 -13.93 16.92 -12.43
N ASP A 80 -12.94 16.59 -13.25
CA ASP A 80 -12.34 17.49 -14.24
C ASP A 80 -13.35 17.80 -15.37
N ALA A 81 -14.20 16.84 -15.76
CA ALA A 81 -15.34 17.05 -16.65
C ALA A 81 -16.44 17.94 -16.03
N MET A 82 -16.67 17.85 -14.71
CA MET A 82 -17.64 18.70 -14.01
C MET A 82 -17.12 20.10 -13.66
N HIS A 83 -15.80 20.33 -13.59
CA HIS A 83 -15.21 21.66 -13.36
C HIS A 83 -14.87 22.41 -14.66
N GLY A 84 -15.12 21.80 -15.83
CA GLY A 84 -15.00 22.42 -17.16
C GLY A 84 -16.17 23.33 -17.56
N GLY A 85 -16.96 23.83 -16.59
CA GLY A 85 -18.23 24.53 -16.83
C GLY A 85 -18.38 25.84 -16.05
N ARG A 86 -17.33 26.66 -15.90
CA ARG A 86 -17.48 28.08 -15.53
C ARG A 86 -16.22 28.89 -15.86
N ALA A 87 -16.04 29.18 -17.14
CA ALA A 87 -15.14 30.24 -17.58
C ALA A 87 -15.65 30.86 -18.89
N VAL A 88 -16.76 31.61 -18.82
CA VAL A 88 -17.10 32.66 -19.79
C VAL A 88 -18.13 33.61 -19.16
N ALA A 89 -17.65 34.68 -18.53
CA ALA A 89 -18.30 35.99 -18.44
C ALA A 89 -17.41 36.89 -17.57
N GLY A 90 -16.56 37.68 -18.21
CA GLY A 90 -15.67 38.61 -17.52
C GLY A 90 -14.86 39.47 -18.48
N ALA A 91 -15.48 39.91 -19.58
CA ALA A 91 -14.94 40.96 -20.43
C ALA A 91 -15.74 42.25 -20.18
N SER A 92 -15.23 43.10 -19.29
CA SER A 92 -15.41 44.55 -19.37
C SER A 92 -14.56 45.26 -18.31
N GLY A 93 -13.87 46.32 -18.73
CA GLY A 93 -13.39 47.34 -17.79
C GLY A 93 -11.89 47.39 -17.55
N CYS A 94 -11.15 47.77 -18.58
CA CYS A 94 -9.98 48.63 -18.40
C CYS A 94 -10.44 49.92 -17.67
N SER A 95 -9.91 50.21 -16.49
CA SER A 95 -9.79 51.59 -16.03
C SER A 95 -8.59 51.75 -15.10
N CYS A 96 -7.87 52.81 -15.44
CA CYS A 96 -6.59 53.22 -14.91
C CYS A 96 -6.69 53.73 -13.47
N LYS A 97 -5.63 53.48 -12.69
CA LYS A 97 -5.08 54.30 -11.59
C LYS A 97 -5.96 55.46 -11.07
N ALA A 98 -6.38 55.36 -9.81
CA ALA A 98 -6.49 56.49 -8.90
C ALA A 98 -6.07 56.02 -7.49
N ALA A 99 -4.81 56.28 -7.14
CA ALA A 99 -4.32 56.19 -5.77
C ALA A 99 -4.63 57.52 -5.09
N GLY A 100 -5.37 57.50 -3.98
CA GLY A 100 -5.57 58.64 -3.10
C GLY A 100 -4.52 58.64 -1.99
N ALA A 101 -3.72 59.70 -1.95
CA ALA A 101 -3.12 60.35 -0.77
C ALA A 101 -2.53 61.68 -1.24
#